data_AF-A0A819CVP4-F1
#
_entry.id   AF-A0A819CVP4-F1
#
_cell.length_a   1.000
_cell.length_b   1.000
_cell.length_c   1.000
_cell.angle_alpha   90.00
_cell.angle_beta   90.00
_cell.angle_gamma   90.00
#
_symmetry.space_group_name_H-M   'P 1'
#
loop_
_entity.id
_entity.type
_entity.pdbx_description
1 polymer ?
#
loop_
_entity_poly.entity_id
_entity_poly.type
_entity_poly.pdbx_seq_one_letter_code
_entity_poly.pdbx_strand_id
1 'polypeptide(L)'
;MPNLEKLALYICVHQEIFLDGNYLKKDIVSHLPQLHNLIFNIRSLIYTHHQTRLLSNKDIEHTLVDLGDNQIICYVDYFPKDESAQCHFYSCPYTLRYYHNITNSFQGGLFKCVREVSLFDERPFEHEFFIRIAQSFLLMKKLSVINRTA
;
A
#
# COMPACT_ATOMS: atom_id res chain seq x y z
N MET A 1 19.86 -5.73 -16.41
CA MET A 1 20.65 -4.85 -15.51
C MET A 1 21.35 -5.73 -14.48
N PRO A 2 22.51 -6.34 -14.80
CA PRO A 2 23.07 -7.42 -13.98
C PRO A 2 23.66 -6.99 -12.62
N ASN A 3 23.85 -5.69 -12.36
CA ASN A 3 24.54 -5.19 -11.16
C ASN A 3 23.68 -4.26 -10.28
N LEU A 4 22.35 -4.37 -10.36
CA LEU A 4 21.47 -3.51 -9.56
C LEU A 4 21.36 -4.04 -8.13
N GLU A 5 22.05 -3.39 -7.19
CA GLU A 5 22.08 -3.80 -5.77
C GLU A 5 20.96 -3.18 -4.93
N LYS A 6 20.43 -2.02 -5.36
CA LYS A 6 19.42 -1.26 -4.63
C LYS A 6 18.31 -0.80 -5.57
N LEU A 7 17.07 -1.00 -5.16
CA LEU A 7 15.89 -0.58 -5.91
C LEU A 7 14.86 0.03 -4.96
N ALA A 8 14.40 1.23 -5.30
CA ALA A 8 13.20 1.83 -4.73
C ALA A 8 12.07 1.74 -5.76
N LEU A 9 11.05 0.95 -5.46
CA LEU A 9 9.98 0.60 -6.37
C LEU A 9 8.67 1.24 -5.92
N TYR A 10 7.98 1.88 -6.86
CA TYR A 10 6.60 2.34 -6.67
C TYR A 10 5.74 1.78 -7.78
N ILE A 11 4.72 1.01 -7.43
CA ILE A 11 3.77 0.43 -8.37
C ILE A 11 2.36 0.81 -7.94
N CYS A 12 1.59 1.36 -8.87
CA CYS A 12 0.16 1.55 -8.72
C CYS A 12 -0.54 1.02 -9.97
N VAL A 13 -1.33 -0.04 -9.81
CA VAL A 13 -2.03 -0.69 -10.94
C VAL A 13 -3.52 -0.84 -10.68
N HIS A 14 -4.29 -0.81 -11.77
CA HIS A 14 -5.70 -1.21 -11.80
C HIS A 14 -5.79 -2.48 -12.65
N GLN A 15 -6.24 -3.58 -12.06
CA GLN A 15 -6.21 -4.90 -12.73
C GLN A 15 -7.26 -5.86 -12.12
N GLU A 16 -7.32 -7.10 -12.60
CA GLU A 16 -8.35 -8.06 -12.19
C GLU A 16 -8.04 -8.78 -10.86
N ILE A 17 -6.76 -8.93 -10.51
CA ILE A 17 -6.29 -9.64 -9.31
C ILE A 17 -5.37 -8.74 -8.48
N PHE A 18 -5.26 -8.94 -7.17
CA PHE A 18 -4.29 -8.17 -6.40
C PHE A 18 -2.86 -8.51 -6.79
N LEU A 19 -1.98 -7.51 -6.76
CA LEU A 19 -0.55 -7.80 -6.67
C LEU A 19 -0.27 -8.29 -5.24
N ASP A 20 0.43 -9.40 -5.12
CA ASP A 20 0.84 -9.97 -3.85
C ASP A 20 2.37 -10.09 -3.78
N GLY A 21 2.88 -10.65 -2.69
CA GLY A 21 4.32 -10.90 -2.54
C GLY A 21 4.86 -11.91 -3.56
N ASN A 22 4.04 -12.84 -4.06
CA ASN A 22 4.48 -13.83 -5.04
C ASN A 22 4.76 -13.18 -6.40
N TYR A 23 3.92 -12.24 -6.83
CA TYR A 23 4.17 -11.43 -8.02
C TYR A 23 5.51 -10.69 -7.91
N LEU A 24 5.74 -10.00 -6.79
CA LEU A 24 6.99 -9.27 -6.56
C LEU A 24 8.21 -10.19 -6.62
N LYS A 25 8.14 -11.37 -5.98
CA LYS A 25 9.23 -12.35 -6.01
C LYS A 25 9.49 -12.88 -7.41
N LYS A 26 8.45 -13.35 -8.09
CA LYS A 26 8.56 -14.04 -9.38
C LYS A 26 8.93 -13.09 -10.51
N ASP A 27 8.26 -11.95 -10.60
CA ASP A 27 8.32 -11.09 -11.79
C ASP A 27 9.30 -9.92 -11.64
N ILE A 28 9.85 -9.69 -10.44
CA ILE A 28 10.83 -8.62 -10.20
C ILE A 28 12.10 -9.15 -9.54
N VAL A 29 11.99 -9.72 -8.32
CA VAL A 29 13.17 -10.08 -7.52
C VAL A 29 13.99 -11.21 -8.19
N SER A 30 13.33 -12.21 -8.76
CA SER A 30 14.00 -13.35 -9.41
C SER A 30 14.90 -12.94 -10.58
N HIS A 31 14.60 -11.79 -11.21
CA HIS A 31 15.35 -11.25 -12.34
C HIS A 31 16.48 -10.29 -11.92
N LEU A 32 16.62 -10.02 -10.62
CA LEU A 32 17.60 -9.11 -10.04
C LEU A 32 18.41 -9.83 -8.93
N PRO A 33 19.24 -10.83 -9.28
CA PRO A 33 19.90 -11.69 -8.29
C PRO A 33 20.91 -10.97 -7.38
N GLN A 34 21.37 -9.77 -7.78
CA GLN A 34 22.27 -8.93 -6.98
C GLN A 34 21.51 -7.93 -6.10
N LEU A 35 20.17 -7.94 -6.10
CA LEU A 35 19.37 -7.00 -5.34
C LEU A 35 19.39 -7.36 -3.86
N HIS A 36 20.08 -6.54 -3.07
CA HIS A 36 20.20 -6.72 -1.62
C HIS A 36 19.31 -5.75 -0.84
N ASN A 37 18.94 -4.61 -1.45
CA ASN A 37 18.10 -3.62 -0.80
C ASN A 37 16.91 -3.28 -1.70
N LEU A 38 15.76 -3.84 -1.36
CA LEU A 38 14.50 -3.51 -1.99
C LEU A 38 13.64 -2.68 -1.03
N ILE A 39 13.35 -1.46 -1.46
CA ILE A 39 12.32 -0.60 -0.88
C ILE A 39 11.16 -0.61 -1.84
N PHE A 40 9.94 -0.82 -1.36
CA PHE A 40 8.77 -0.82 -2.23
C PHE A 40 7.56 -0.16 -1.58
N ASN A 41 6.69 0.37 -2.43
CA ASN A 41 5.31 0.71 -2.15
C ASN A 41 4.49 0.22 -3.35
N ILE A 42 3.63 -0.76 -3.11
CA ILE A 42 2.83 -1.39 -4.15
C ILE A 42 1.37 -1.29 -3.77
N ARG A 43 0.60 -0.69 -4.67
CA ARG A 43 -0.85 -0.57 -4.58
C ARG A 43 -1.49 -1.21 -5.79
N SER A 44 -2.44 -2.10 -5.54
CA SER A 44 -3.29 -2.67 -6.58
C SER A 44 -4.75 -2.38 -6.27
N LEU A 45 -5.48 -1.91 -7.28
CA LEU A 45 -6.91 -1.72 -7.24
C LEU A 45 -7.56 -2.74 -8.17
N ILE A 46 -8.61 -3.40 -7.68
CA ILE A 46 -9.35 -4.41 -8.44
C ILE A 46 -10.84 -4.12 -8.42
N TYR A 47 -11.56 -4.62 -9.42
CA TYR A 47 -13.01 -4.72 -9.40
C TYR A 47 -13.44 -6.04 -8.74
N THR A 48 -14.47 -6.01 -7.90
CA THR A 48 -14.89 -7.17 -7.09
C THR A 48 -15.96 -8.04 -7.75
N HIS A 49 -16.56 -7.61 -8.87
CA HIS A 49 -17.66 -8.30 -9.57
C HIS A 49 -17.40 -9.76 -9.97
N HIS A 50 -16.13 -10.15 -10.12
CA HIS A 50 -15.74 -11.50 -10.55
C HIS A 50 -14.93 -12.26 -9.48
N GLN A 51 -14.80 -11.69 -8.28
CA GLN A 51 -14.03 -12.30 -7.20
C GLN A 51 -14.90 -13.32 -6.45
N THR A 52 -14.53 -14.60 -6.53
CA THR A 52 -15.19 -15.69 -5.79
C THR A 52 -14.74 -15.78 -4.33
N ARG A 53 -13.58 -15.19 -4.00
CA ARG A 53 -13.03 -15.13 -2.64
C ARG A 53 -12.34 -13.79 -2.43
N LEU A 54 -12.72 -13.10 -1.37
CA LEU A 54 -12.07 -11.87 -0.92
C LEU A 54 -10.81 -12.24 -0.11
N LEU A 55 -9.66 -11.67 -0.47
CA LEU A 55 -8.42 -11.83 0.29
C LEU A 55 -8.43 -10.97 1.56
N SER A 56 -8.03 -11.54 2.67
CA SER A 56 -7.80 -10.81 3.91
C SER A 56 -6.38 -10.23 3.96
N ASN A 57 -6.13 -9.33 4.91
CA ASN A 57 -4.78 -8.86 5.21
C ASN A 57 -3.83 -10.04 5.45
N LYS A 58 -4.27 -11.05 6.22
CA LYS A 58 -3.45 -12.23 6.54
C LYS A 58 -3.09 -13.05 5.31
N ASP A 59 -3.99 -13.16 4.33
CA ASP A 59 -3.70 -13.84 3.07
C ASP A 59 -2.56 -13.13 2.33
N ILE A 60 -2.58 -11.79 2.29
CA ILE A 60 -1.51 -10.99 1.67
C ILE A 60 -0.22 -11.06 2.48
N GLU A 61 -0.27 -10.89 3.80
CA GLU A 61 0.89 -10.99 4.71
C GLU A 61 1.65 -12.30 4.50
N HIS A 62 0.93 -13.42 4.35
CA HIS A 62 1.54 -14.73 4.13
C HIS A 62 2.37 -14.79 2.84
N THR A 63 2.00 -14.05 1.80
CA THR A 63 2.79 -13.99 0.55
C THR A 63 4.07 -13.17 0.69
N LEU A 64 4.13 -12.32 1.72
CA LEU A 64 5.21 -11.35 1.93
C LEU A 64 6.34 -11.87 2.83
N VAL A 65 6.18 -13.01 3.49
CA VAL A 65 7.09 -13.54 4.54
C VAL A 65 8.55 -13.61 4.09
N ASP A 66 8.83 -13.97 2.83
CA ASP A 66 10.20 -14.16 2.33
C ASP A 66 10.77 -12.96 1.55
N LEU A 67 10.16 -11.77 1.64
CA LEU A 67 10.62 -10.58 0.88
C LEU A 67 11.75 -9.78 1.54
N GLY A 68 12.42 -10.36 2.53
CA GLY A 68 13.62 -9.83 3.18
C GLY A 68 13.39 -9.37 4.61
N ASP A 69 14.43 -8.78 5.21
CA ASP A 69 14.46 -8.42 6.64
C ASP A 69 13.66 -7.16 6.99
N ASN A 70 13.16 -6.44 5.99
CA ASN A 70 12.39 -5.23 6.21
C ASN A 70 11.02 -5.60 6.81
N GLN A 71 10.59 -4.86 7.83
CA GLN A 71 9.20 -4.94 8.27
C GLN A 71 8.29 -4.49 7.12
N ILE A 72 7.36 -5.36 6.73
CA ILE A 72 6.38 -5.07 5.68
C ILE A 72 5.04 -4.76 6.35
N ILE A 73 4.43 -3.66 5.95
CA ILE A 73 3.05 -3.33 6.35
C ILE A 73 2.16 -3.58 5.15
N CYS A 74 1.03 -4.22 5.36
CA CYS A 74 0.00 -4.37 4.34
C CYS A 74 -1.41 -4.24 4.89
N TYR A 75 -2.33 -3.91 3.99
CA TYR A 75 -3.75 -3.93 4.26
C TYR A 75 -4.54 -4.06 2.96
N VAL A 76 -5.73 -4.61 3.10
CA VAL A 76 -6.74 -4.77 2.06
C VAL A 76 -7.99 -4.05 2.54
N ASP A 77 -8.45 -3.11 1.71
CA ASP A 77 -9.68 -2.39 1.92
C ASP A 77 -10.68 -2.75 0.83
N TYR A 78 -11.94 -2.94 1.23
CA TYR A 78 -13.05 -3.22 0.34
C TYR A 78 -13.97 -2.01 0.26
N PHE A 79 -14.39 -1.69 -0.95
CA PHE A 79 -15.23 -0.56 -1.29
C PHE A 79 -16.49 -1.11 -2.00
N PRO A 80 -17.50 -1.56 -1.24
CA PRO A 80 -18.67 -2.21 -1.82
C PRO A 80 -19.49 -1.33 -2.76
N LYS A 81 -19.48 0.01 -2.60
CA LYS A 81 -20.29 0.91 -3.46
C LYS A 81 -19.64 1.13 -4.81
N ASP A 82 -18.32 1.27 -4.83
CA ASP A 82 -17.49 1.37 -6.04
C ASP A 82 -17.18 -0.02 -6.64
N GLU A 83 -17.73 -1.09 -6.04
CA GLU A 83 -17.52 -2.50 -6.43
C GLU A 83 -16.04 -2.80 -6.68
N SER A 84 -15.21 -2.29 -5.76
CA SER A 84 -13.76 -2.34 -5.88
C SER A 84 -13.09 -2.69 -4.56
N ALA A 85 -11.80 -3.01 -4.65
CA ALA A 85 -10.98 -3.25 -3.50
C ALA A 85 -9.55 -2.77 -3.76
N GLN A 86 -8.86 -2.37 -2.70
CA GLN A 86 -7.48 -1.93 -2.74
C GLN A 86 -6.64 -2.83 -1.85
N CYS A 87 -5.55 -3.35 -2.39
CA CYS A 87 -4.47 -3.93 -1.61
C CYS A 87 -3.27 -2.97 -1.67
N HIS A 88 -2.73 -2.62 -0.52
CA HIS A 88 -1.53 -1.80 -0.41
C HIS A 88 -0.56 -2.45 0.56
N PHE A 89 0.69 -2.60 0.12
CA PHE A 89 1.78 -3.05 0.97
C PHE A 89 3.08 -2.31 0.65
N TYR A 90 3.89 -2.08 1.66
CA TYR A 90 5.14 -1.34 1.55
C TYR A 90 6.17 -1.77 2.58
N SER A 91 7.44 -1.60 2.25
CA SER A 91 8.57 -1.82 3.14
C SER A 91 8.77 -0.65 4.11
N CYS A 92 9.11 -0.94 5.36
CA CYS A 92 9.57 0.05 6.34
C CYS A 92 11.10 0.09 6.42
N PRO A 93 11.73 1.28 6.57
CA PRO A 93 11.08 2.58 6.69
C PRO A 93 10.53 3.11 5.36
N TYR A 94 9.39 3.80 5.43
CA TYR A 94 8.78 4.42 4.26
C TYR A 94 9.54 5.69 3.84
N THR A 95 10.07 5.72 2.62
CA THR A 95 10.95 6.80 2.14
C THR A 95 10.34 7.71 1.07
N LEU A 96 9.14 7.38 0.57
CA LEU A 96 8.50 8.17 -0.48
C LEU A 96 7.91 9.48 0.07
N ARG A 97 7.78 10.47 -0.82
CA ARG A 97 7.25 11.81 -0.50
C ARG A 97 5.73 11.89 -0.50
N TYR A 98 5.07 10.93 -1.12
CA TYR A 98 3.62 10.89 -1.28
C TYR A 98 3.07 9.62 -0.65
N TYR A 99 1.91 9.70 -0.01
CA TYR A 99 1.16 8.54 0.46
C TYR A 99 -0.29 8.69 -0.01
N HIS A 100 -0.68 7.85 -0.97
CA HIS A 100 -1.96 7.96 -1.63
C HIS A 100 -3.00 6.93 -1.16
N ASN A 101 -4.28 7.33 -1.22
CA ASN A 101 -5.48 6.57 -0.83
C ASN A 101 -5.41 5.89 0.54
N ILE A 102 -5.10 6.67 1.57
CA ILE A 102 -5.20 6.20 2.96
C ILE A 102 -6.68 6.11 3.36
N THR A 103 -7.08 4.95 3.86
CA THR A 103 -8.45 4.64 4.32
C THR A 103 -8.55 4.70 5.84
N ASN A 104 -9.75 4.59 6.41
CA ASN A 104 -9.93 4.53 7.86
C ASN A 104 -9.19 3.35 8.52
N SER A 105 -8.83 2.31 7.75
CA SER A 105 -8.07 1.15 8.22
C SER A 105 -6.60 1.45 8.54
N PHE A 106 -6.14 2.68 8.31
CA PHE A 106 -4.78 3.11 8.63
C PHE A 106 -4.45 2.98 10.11
N GLN A 107 -3.43 2.15 10.39
CA GLN A 107 -2.99 1.83 11.75
C GLN A 107 -2.04 2.87 12.37
N GLY A 108 -1.62 3.89 11.60
CA GLY A 108 -0.64 4.87 12.05
C GLY A 108 0.80 4.49 11.71
N GLY A 109 1.75 5.04 12.46
CA GLY A 109 3.20 4.93 12.22
C GLY A 109 3.84 6.29 11.93
N LEU A 110 5.17 6.36 11.83
CA LEU A 110 5.89 7.62 11.64
C LEU A 110 6.49 7.71 10.23
N PHE A 111 6.01 8.67 9.43
CA PHE A 111 6.35 8.81 8.02
C PHE A 111 7.15 10.10 7.78
N LYS A 112 8.44 10.06 8.14
CA LYS A 112 9.33 11.24 8.13
C LYS A 112 9.54 11.85 6.74
N CYS A 113 9.38 11.08 5.67
CA CYS A 113 9.64 11.54 4.30
C CYS A 113 8.39 12.06 3.57
N VAL A 114 7.19 11.74 4.06
CA VAL A 114 5.94 12.09 3.38
C VAL A 114 5.65 13.58 3.53
N ARG A 115 5.18 14.18 2.44
CA ARG A 115 4.81 15.60 2.30
C ARG A 115 3.41 15.75 1.72
N GLU A 116 2.95 14.79 0.94
CA GLU A 116 1.63 14.82 0.32
C GLU A 116 0.85 13.56 0.72
N VAL A 117 -0.34 13.76 1.27
CA VAL A 117 -1.23 12.68 1.68
C VAL A 117 -2.55 12.84 0.96
N SER A 118 -3.08 11.74 0.42
CA SER A 118 -4.47 11.70 -0.02
C SER A 118 -5.25 10.65 0.74
N LEU A 119 -6.41 11.03 1.26
CA LEU A 119 -7.33 10.16 1.98
C LEU A 119 -8.48 9.77 1.05
N PHE A 120 -8.89 8.51 1.12
CA PHE A 120 -10.04 7.99 0.40
C PHE A 120 -10.74 6.92 1.25
N ASP A 121 -12.05 7.04 1.42
CA ASP A 121 -12.89 5.98 2.00
C ASP A 121 -14.34 6.18 1.51
N GLU A 122 -15.11 5.10 1.45
CA GLU A 122 -16.56 5.14 1.18
C GLU A 122 -17.37 5.43 2.45
N ARG A 123 -16.75 5.21 3.61
CA ARG A 123 -17.30 5.51 4.93
C ARG A 123 -16.88 6.91 5.34
N PRO A 124 -17.72 7.61 6.14
CA PRO A 124 -17.29 8.83 6.81
C PRO A 124 -15.97 8.63 7.55
N PHE A 125 -15.06 9.59 7.44
CA PHE A 125 -13.82 9.57 8.21
C PHE A 125 -14.11 9.85 9.68
N GLU A 126 -13.54 9.01 10.55
CA GLU A 126 -13.63 9.20 12.01
C GLU A 126 -12.79 10.41 12.45
N HIS A 127 -13.16 11.06 13.55
CA HIS A 127 -12.37 12.16 14.09
C HIS A 127 -10.96 11.68 14.50
N GLU A 128 -10.91 10.53 15.15
CA GLU A 128 -9.71 9.84 15.60
C GLU A 128 -8.79 9.48 14.43
N PHE A 129 -9.35 9.23 13.24
CA PHE A 129 -8.57 9.00 12.03
C PHE A 129 -7.73 10.23 11.67
N PHE A 130 -8.30 11.45 11.69
CA PHE A 130 -7.53 12.65 11.41
C PHE A 130 -6.45 12.93 12.46
N ILE A 131 -6.69 12.58 13.72
CA ILE A 131 -5.66 12.62 14.77
C ILE A 131 -4.50 11.67 14.41
N ARG A 132 -4.80 10.43 14.00
CA ARG A 132 -3.78 9.47 13.54
C ARG A 132 -2.98 10.02 12.34
N ILE A 133 -3.66 10.61 11.35
CA ILE A 133 -3.00 11.25 10.19
C ILE A 133 -2.04 12.36 10.66
N ALA A 134 -2.51 13.26 11.52
CA ALA A 134 -1.68 14.38 12.00
C ALA A 134 -0.42 13.89 12.75
N GLN A 135 -0.54 12.85 13.58
CA GLN A 135 0.58 12.26 14.32
C GLN A 135 1.54 11.50 13.41
N SER A 136 1.02 10.86 12.35
CA SER A 136 1.82 10.05 11.43
C SER A 136 2.64 10.87 10.44
N PHE A 137 2.14 12.03 10.02
CA PHE A 137 2.69 12.81 8.90
C PHE A 137 3.14 14.22 9.34
N LEU A 138 4.10 14.28 10.27
CA LEU A 138 4.57 15.54 10.90
C LEU A 138 5.09 16.61 9.92
N LEU A 139 5.48 16.22 8.70
CA LEU A 139 6.01 17.13 7.67
C LEU A 139 5.06 17.27 6.47
N MET A 140 3.80 16.87 6.62
CA MET A 140 2.78 17.02 5.59
C MET A 140 2.58 18.49 5.22
N LYS A 141 2.61 18.76 3.92
CA LYS A 141 2.37 20.08 3.31
C LYS A 141 1.05 20.14 2.56
N LYS A 142 0.54 18.99 2.13
CA LYS A 142 -0.69 18.88 1.35
C LYS A 142 -1.50 17.68 1.83
N LEU A 143 -2.76 17.94 2.12
CA LEU A 143 -3.77 16.93 2.39
C LEU A 143 -4.86 17.04 1.33
N SER A 144 -5.18 15.94 0.66
CA SER A 144 -6.34 15.84 -0.23
C SER A 144 -7.30 14.83 0.36
N VAL A 145 -8.57 15.17 0.48
CA VAL A 145 -9.59 14.31 1.08
C VAL A 145 -10.67 14.08 0.06
N ILE A 146 -10.90 12.82 -0.27
CA ILE A 146 -12.01 12.40 -1.13
C ILE A 146 -12.89 11.49 -0.28
N ASN A 147 -14.12 11.91 -0.09
CA ASN A 147 -15.14 11.07 0.51
C ASN A 147 -16.26 10.92 -0.51
N ARG A 148 -16.46 9.71 -1.00
CA ARG A 148 -17.63 9.39 -1.83
C ARG A 148 -18.76 8.97 -0.92
N THR A 149 -19.35 9.96 -0.24
CA THR A 149 -20.67 9.79 0.33
C THR A 149 -21.68 9.79 -0.81
N ALA A 150 -22.50 8.73 -0.88
CA ALA A 150 -23.75 8.76 -1.63
C ALA A 150 -24.72 9.74 -0.96
#